data_AF-A0A1J0EAM2-F1
#
_entry.id   AF-A0A1J0EAM2-F1
#
_cell.length_a   1.000
_cell.length_b   1.000
_cell.length_c   1.000
_cell.angle_alpha   90.00
_cell.angle_beta   90.00
_cell.angle_gamma   90.00
#
_symmetry.space_group_name_H-M   'P 1'
#
loop_
_entity.id
_entity.type
_entity.pdbx_description
1 polymer ?
#
loop_
_entity_poly.entity_id
_entity_poly.type
_entity_poly.pdbx_seq_one_letter_code
_entity_poly.pdbx_strand_id
1 'polypeptide(L)'
;MPIIIALISGILFGLGLVIAGMGNPAKILSFLDITGNWDPSLLVTMAVAMVISGVSYVFIKRKRVSILSCPLQIPTNQIIDKKLITGSVLFGVGWGLAGICPGPALLLTGMGVTQGVIFTLAMIAGMAIFQFTQKN
;
A
#
# COMPACT_ATOMS: atom_id res chain seq x y z
N MET A 1 8.43 23.86 3.79
CA MET A 1 7.66 23.05 4.78
C MET A 1 7.06 21.71 4.28
N PRO A 2 7.29 21.18 3.06
CA PRO A 2 6.67 19.91 2.68
C PRO A 2 7.25 18.69 3.40
N ILE A 3 8.55 18.71 3.74
CA ILE A 3 9.26 17.61 4.40
C ILE A 3 8.74 17.35 5.82
N ILE A 4 8.46 18.40 6.60
CA ILE A 4 7.93 18.26 7.96
C ILE A 4 6.54 17.62 7.92
N ILE A 5 5.69 18.04 6.97
CA ILE A 5 4.36 17.44 6.80
C ILE A 5 4.45 16.00 6.30
N ALA A 6 5.39 15.69 5.40
CA ALA A 6 5.67 14.32 4.97
C ALA A 6 6.12 13.44 6.14
N LEU A 7 6.96 13.95 7.04
CA LEU A 7 7.39 13.24 8.24
C LEU A 7 6.21 12.98 9.19
N ILE A 8 5.41 14.00 9.49
CA ILE A 8 4.23 13.87 10.37
C ILE A 8 3.23 12.88 9.79
N SER A 9 2.92 12.97 8.50
CA SER A 9 2.02 12.04 7.83
C SER A 9 2.56 10.61 7.81
N GLY A 10 3.87 10.42 7.61
CA GLY A 10 4.52 9.12 7.72
C GLY A 10 4.43 8.51 9.12
N ILE A 11 4.64 9.32 10.17
CA ILE A 11 4.49 8.89 11.57
C ILE A 11 3.03 8.50 11.86
N LEU A 12 2.07 9.33 11.45
CA LEU A 12 0.64 9.04 11.63
C LEU A 12 0.23 7.76 10.90
N PHE A 13 0.71 7.56 9.68
CA PHE A 13 0.45 6.35 8.90
C PHE A 13 1.05 5.11 9.57
N GLY A 14 2.32 5.18 10.00
CA GLY A 14 2.98 4.09 10.72
C GLY A 14 2.27 3.73 12.03
N LEU A 15 1.89 4.73 12.83
CA LEU A 15 1.09 4.52 14.06
C LEU A 15 -0.25 3.87 13.74
N GLY A 16 -0.94 4.32 12.69
CA GLY A 16 -2.19 3.70 12.23
C GLY A 16 -2.03 2.22 11.87
N LEU A 17 -0.95 1.85 11.18
CA LEU A 17 -0.65 0.46 10.83
C LEU A 17 -0.38 -0.42 12.07
N VAL A 18 0.35 0.13 13.06
CA VAL A 18 0.62 -0.56 14.34
C VAL A 18 -0.68 -0.78 15.11
N ILE A 19 -1.51 0.26 15.25
CA ILE A 19 -2.80 0.19 15.96
C ILE A 19 -3.77 -0.78 15.26
N ALA A 20 -3.78 -0.81 13.93
CA ALA A 20 -4.59 -1.75 13.16
C ALA A 20 -4.10 -3.21 13.29
N GLY A 21 -2.88 -3.43 13.82
CA GLY A 21 -2.26 -4.75 13.93
C GLY A 21 -1.89 -5.34 12.57
N MET A 22 -1.72 -4.52 11.53
CA MET A 22 -1.40 -4.96 10.18
C MET A 22 0.03 -5.50 10.03
N GLY A 23 0.88 -5.36 11.07
CA GLY A 23 2.20 -5.98 11.14
C GLY A 23 2.15 -7.50 11.35
N ASN A 24 1.01 -8.10 11.69
CA ASN A 24 0.93 -9.54 11.86
C ASN A 24 0.48 -10.23 10.56
N PRO A 25 1.35 -11.00 9.87
CA PRO A 25 0.98 -11.71 8.64
C PRO A 25 -0.11 -12.76 8.88
N ALA A 26 -0.23 -13.31 10.10
CA ALA A 26 -1.31 -14.23 10.44
C ALA A 26 -2.68 -13.55 10.32
N LYS A 27 -2.81 -12.25 10.66
CA LYS A 27 -4.06 -11.49 10.50
C LYS A 27 -4.48 -11.38 9.03
N ILE A 28 -3.50 -11.22 8.13
CA ILE A 28 -3.73 -11.11 6.69
C ILE A 28 -4.13 -12.47 6.11
N LEU A 29 -3.48 -13.54 6.55
CA LEU A 29 -3.82 -14.90 6.14
C LEU A 29 -5.19 -15.35 6.69
N SER A 30 -5.51 -15.03 7.95
CA SER A 30 -6.84 -15.28 8.54
C SER A 30 -7.96 -14.49 7.87
N PHE A 31 -7.65 -13.33 7.27
CA PHE A 31 -8.61 -12.60 6.43
C PHE A 31 -8.87 -13.32 5.10
N LEU A 32 -7.85 -13.96 4.51
CA LEU A 32 -7.96 -14.70 3.25
C LEU A 32 -8.54 -16.11 3.42
N ASP A 33 -8.44 -16.69 4.63
CA ASP A 33 -8.99 -18.01 4.95
C ASP A 33 -10.51 -17.96 5.21
N ILE A 34 -11.27 -17.86 4.12
CA ILE A 34 -12.75 -17.85 4.11
C ILE A 34 -13.32 -19.22 4.52
N THR A 35 -12.51 -20.28 4.46
CA THR A 35 -12.91 -21.67 4.73
C THR A 35 -12.68 -22.13 6.18
N GLY A 36 -11.94 -21.34 6.97
CA GLY A 36 -11.54 -21.67 8.33
C GLY A 36 -11.92 -20.60 9.35
N ASN A 37 -10.93 -20.07 10.07
CA ASN A 37 -11.12 -19.12 11.17
C ASN A 37 -11.09 -17.67 10.66
N TRP A 38 -12.08 -17.31 9.85
CA TRP A 38 -12.15 -16.03 9.14
C TRP A 38 -12.25 -14.83 10.09
N ASP A 39 -11.29 -13.91 10.02
CA ASP A 39 -11.28 -12.66 10.81
C ASP A 39 -11.60 -11.44 9.93
N PRO A 40 -12.82 -10.86 10.03
CA PRO A 40 -13.27 -9.74 9.19
C PRO A 40 -12.69 -8.38 9.62
N SER A 41 -11.91 -8.31 10.71
CA SER A 41 -11.38 -7.04 11.22
C SER A 41 -10.53 -6.29 10.19
N LEU A 42 -9.81 -7.01 9.33
CA LEU A 42 -8.99 -6.43 8.26
C LEU A 42 -9.85 -5.83 7.14
N LEU A 43 -10.99 -6.44 6.81
CA LEU A 43 -11.93 -5.91 5.82
C LEU A 43 -12.48 -4.55 6.26
N VAL A 44 -12.87 -4.43 7.53
CA VAL A 44 -13.43 -3.19 8.07
C VAL A 44 -12.39 -2.07 8.01
N THR A 45 -11.14 -2.35 8.42
CA THR A 45 -10.06 -1.34 8.37
C THR A 45 -9.76 -0.89 6.93
N MET A 46 -9.68 -1.83 5.98
CA MET A 46 -9.47 -1.49 4.57
C MET A 46 -10.66 -0.72 3.98
N ALA A 47 -11.89 -1.13 4.27
CA ALA A 47 -13.09 -0.46 3.78
C ALA A 47 -13.18 0.98 4.29
N VAL A 48 -12.96 1.21 5.59
CA VAL A 48 -12.95 2.55 6.19
C VAL A 48 -11.84 3.41 5.57
N ALA A 49 -10.62 2.88 5.43
CA ALA A 49 -9.52 3.58 4.79
C ALA A 49 -9.83 3.94 3.32
N MET A 50 -10.42 3.03 2.56
CA MET A 50 -10.85 3.26 1.18
C MET A 50 -11.93 4.34 1.08
N VAL A 51 -12.94 4.30 1.96
CA VAL A 51 -14.02 5.31 1.97
C VAL A 51 -13.46 6.68 2.30
N ILE A 52 -12.66 6.81 3.35
CA ILE A 52 -12.05 8.10 3.75
C ILE A 52 -11.15 8.65 2.64
N SER A 53 -10.32 7.79 2.03
CA SER A 53 -9.45 8.17 0.92
C SER A 53 -10.26 8.58 -0.32
N GLY A 54 -11.30 7.83 -0.66
CA GLY A 54 -12.20 8.13 -1.78
C GLY A 54 -12.94 9.46 -1.61
N VAL A 55 -13.47 9.72 -0.41
CA VAL A 55 -14.12 11.01 -0.08
C VAL A 55 -13.09 12.14 -0.20
N SER A 56 -11.91 11.98 0.38
CA SER A 56 -10.82 12.97 0.29
C SER A 56 -10.44 13.25 -1.16
N TYR A 57 -10.34 12.21 -1.99
CA TYR A 57 -10.05 12.33 -3.42
C TYR A 57 -11.14 13.10 -4.17
N VAL A 58 -12.44 12.87 -3.88
CA VAL A 58 -13.55 13.60 -4.51
C VAL A 58 -13.52 15.09 -4.19
N PHE A 59 -13.10 15.47 -2.98
CA PHE A 59 -12.91 16.88 -2.61
C PHE A 59 -11.67 17.49 -3.28
N ILE A 60 -10.57 16.73 -3.36
CA ILE A 60 -9.28 17.22 -3.87
C ILE A 60 -9.24 17.28 -5.40
N LYS A 61 -9.94 16.40 -6.12
CA LYS A 61 -9.94 16.38 -7.60
C LYS A 61 -10.42 17.69 -8.24
N ARG A 62 -11.15 18.52 -7.48
CA ARG A 62 -11.61 19.85 -7.93
C ARG A 62 -10.56 20.95 -7.72
N LYS A 63 -9.48 20.69 -6.99
CA LYS A 63 -8.39 21.63 -6.70
C LYS A 63 -7.19 21.35 -7.60
N ARG A 64 -6.58 22.41 -8.16
CA ARG A 64 -5.38 22.31 -9.01
C ARG A 64 -4.06 22.40 -8.22
N VAL A 65 -4.11 22.92 -7.01
CA VAL A 65 -2.95 23.18 -6.14
C VAL A 65 -3.22 22.61 -4.75
N SER A 66 -2.19 22.00 -4.17
CA SER A 66 -2.24 21.55 -2.78
C SER A 66 -2.29 22.74 -1.83
N ILE A 67 -2.61 22.50 -0.56
CA ILE A 67 -2.59 23.53 0.50
C ILE A 67 -1.19 24.14 0.67
N LEU A 68 -0.15 23.44 0.22
CA LEU A 68 1.25 23.87 0.22
C LEU A 68 1.69 24.46 -1.12
N SER A 69 0.76 24.79 -2.01
CA SER A 69 1.02 25.29 -3.36
C SER A 69 1.85 24.34 -4.24
N CYS A 70 1.84 23.05 -3.93
CA CYS A 70 2.48 22.03 -4.78
C CYS A 70 1.50 21.61 -5.90
N PRO A 71 2.02 21.29 -7.11
CA PRO A 71 1.20 20.77 -8.18
C PRO A 71 0.61 19.42 -7.77
N LEU A 72 -0.71 19.29 -7.90
CA LEU A 72 -1.42 18.07 -7.53
C LEU A 72 -1.35 17.09 -8.71
N GLN A 73 -0.47 16.08 -8.60
CA GLN A 73 -0.28 15.06 -9.62
C GLN A 73 -1.36 13.98 -9.50
N ILE A 74 -2.53 14.26 -10.07
CA ILE A 74 -3.60 13.27 -10.18
C ILE A 74 -3.37 12.46 -11.47
N PRO A 75 -3.24 11.12 -11.40
CA PRO A 75 -3.09 10.31 -12.60
C PRO A 75 -4.35 10.43 -13.48
N THR A 76 -4.16 10.85 -14.73
CA THR A 76 -5.21 10.99 -15.75
C THR A 76 -5.35 9.76 -16.63
N ASN A 77 -4.40 8.83 -16.56
CA ASN A 77 -4.44 7.61 -17.36
C ASN A 77 -5.44 6.61 -16.76
N GLN A 78 -6.49 6.30 -17.53
CA GLN A 78 -7.52 5.32 -17.17
C GLN A 78 -7.49 4.09 -18.10
N ILE A 79 -6.44 3.96 -18.91
CA ILE A 79 -6.33 2.85 -19.87
C ILE A 79 -5.96 1.59 -19.10
N ILE A 80 -6.85 0.60 -19.15
CA ILE A 80 -6.58 -0.74 -18.65
C ILE A 80 -5.86 -1.50 -19.76
N ASP A 81 -4.55 -1.65 -19.65
CA ASP A 81 -3.72 -2.37 -20.61
C ASP A 81 -3.38 -3.79 -20.09
N LYS A 82 -2.93 -4.65 -21.02
CA LYS A 82 -2.56 -6.04 -20.67
C LYS A 82 -1.44 -6.09 -19.64
N LYS A 83 -0.52 -5.11 -19.62
CA LYS A 83 0.57 -5.05 -18.64
C LYS A 83 0.03 -4.78 -17.24
N LEU A 84 -0.95 -3.87 -17.08
CA LEU A 84 -1.60 -3.62 -15.80
C LEU A 84 -2.31 -4.88 -15.29
N ILE A 85 -3.11 -5.55 -16.12
CA ILE A 85 -3.83 -6.76 -15.71
C ILE A 85 -2.86 -7.84 -15.22
N THR A 86 -1.85 -8.18 -16.04
CA THR A 86 -0.86 -9.20 -15.69
C THR A 86 -0.08 -8.83 -14.44
N GLY A 87 0.33 -7.55 -14.31
CA GLY A 87 1.02 -7.04 -13.13
C GLY A 87 0.17 -7.10 -11.87
N SER A 88 -1.11 -6.73 -11.94
CA SER A 88 -2.05 -6.79 -10.82
C SER A 88 -2.28 -8.22 -10.35
N VAL A 89 -2.40 -9.19 -11.27
CA VAL A 89 -2.55 -10.60 -10.93
C VAL A 89 -1.29 -11.12 -10.24
N LEU A 90 -0.11 -10.90 -10.81
CA LEU A 90 1.17 -11.32 -10.21
C LEU A 90 1.38 -10.71 -8.83
N PHE A 91 1.09 -9.41 -8.69
CA PHE A 91 1.18 -8.71 -7.42
C PHE A 91 0.19 -9.27 -6.38
N GLY A 92 -1.06 -9.52 -6.78
CA GLY A 92 -2.08 -10.10 -5.90
C GLY A 92 -1.73 -11.51 -5.43
N VAL A 93 -1.19 -12.35 -6.32
CA VAL A 93 -0.70 -13.70 -5.96
C VAL A 93 0.47 -13.61 -4.97
N GLY A 94 1.46 -12.76 -5.25
CA GLY A 94 2.61 -12.58 -4.35
C GLY A 94 2.19 -12.06 -2.97
N TRP A 95 1.25 -11.11 -2.94
CA TRP A 95 0.67 -10.59 -1.71
C TRP A 95 -0.08 -11.66 -0.90
N GLY A 96 -0.94 -12.45 -1.56
CA GLY A 96 -1.71 -13.51 -0.91
C GLY A 96 -0.85 -14.64 -0.37
N LEU A 97 0.23 -15.01 -1.09
CA LEU A 97 1.17 -16.03 -0.65
C LEU A 97 2.04 -15.57 0.53
N ALA A 98 2.52 -14.32 0.49
CA ALA A 98 3.37 -13.79 1.54
C ALA A 98 2.59 -13.36 2.79
N GLY A 99 1.30 -13.03 2.64
CA GLY A 99 0.50 -12.46 3.72
C GLY A 99 1.03 -11.10 4.21
N ILE A 100 1.74 -10.35 3.35
CA ILE A 100 2.39 -9.07 3.68
C ILE A 100 2.06 -8.05 2.61
N CYS A 101 1.45 -6.92 2.99
CA CYS A 101 1.23 -5.77 2.10
C CYS A 101 2.44 -4.82 2.09
N PRO A 102 2.61 -3.97 1.05
CA PRO A 102 3.75 -3.06 0.96
C PRO A 102 3.85 -2.06 2.12
N GLY A 103 2.71 -1.60 2.66
CA GLY A 103 2.68 -0.74 3.86
C GLY A 103 3.25 -1.43 5.10
N PRO A 104 2.67 -2.57 5.54
CA PRO A 104 3.23 -3.40 6.60
C PRO A 104 4.64 -3.90 6.33
N ALA A 105 5.04 -4.14 5.09
CA ALA A 105 6.39 -4.56 4.75
C ALA A 105 7.44 -3.53 5.19
N LEU A 106 7.18 -2.25 4.93
CA LEU A 106 8.03 -1.15 5.38
C LEU A 106 8.03 -1.02 6.91
N LEU A 107 6.87 -1.18 7.54
CA LEU A 107 6.75 -1.18 9.01
C LEU A 107 7.57 -2.32 9.63
N LEU A 108 7.42 -3.54 9.13
CA LEU A 108 8.13 -4.73 9.59
C LEU A 108 9.64 -4.63 9.38
N THR A 109 10.05 -4.05 8.25
CA THR A 109 11.45 -3.73 7.98
C THR A 109 12.00 -2.74 9.00
N GLY A 110 11.25 -1.69 9.31
CA GLY A 110 11.59 -0.72 10.36
C GLY A 110 11.63 -1.33 11.78
N MET A 111 10.81 -2.35 12.03
CA MET A 111 10.83 -3.14 13.27
C MET A 111 11.94 -4.20 13.32
N GLY A 112 12.73 -4.38 12.25
CA GLY A 112 13.80 -5.38 12.18
C GLY A 112 13.31 -6.82 11.98
N VAL A 113 12.06 -7.02 11.54
CA VAL A 113 11.52 -8.36 11.28
C VAL A 113 12.04 -8.87 9.95
N THR A 114 12.73 -10.00 9.98
CA THR A 114 13.38 -10.62 8.80
C THR A 114 12.43 -10.84 7.63
N GLN A 115 11.21 -11.31 7.86
CA GLN A 115 10.19 -11.48 6.81
C GLN A 115 9.87 -10.18 6.08
N GLY A 116 9.76 -9.06 6.83
CA GLY A 116 9.53 -7.74 6.25
C GLY A 116 10.70 -7.27 5.40
N VAL A 117 11.93 -7.46 5.89
CA VAL A 117 13.17 -7.11 5.16
C VAL A 117 13.28 -7.88 3.85
N ILE A 118 13.03 -9.19 3.86
CA ILE A 118 13.11 -10.03 2.66
C ILE A 118 12.05 -9.59 1.64
N PHE A 119 10.81 -9.38 2.08
CA PHE A 119 9.73 -8.93 1.20
C PHE A 119 10.02 -7.55 0.59
N THR A 120 10.49 -6.59 1.40
CA THR A 120 10.81 -5.25 0.89
C THR A 120 11.95 -5.26 -0.10
N LEU A 121 13.01 -6.04 0.15
CA LEU A 121 14.11 -6.19 -0.80
C LEU A 121 13.65 -6.83 -2.11
N ALA A 122 12.85 -7.91 -2.05
CA ALA A 122 12.30 -8.55 -3.24
C ALA A 122 11.39 -7.59 -4.04
N MET A 123 10.56 -6.81 -3.34
CA MET A 123 9.69 -5.81 -3.94
C MET A 123 10.51 -4.71 -4.65
N ILE A 124 11.55 -4.18 -4.00
CA ILE A 124 12.46 -3.18 -4.58
C ILE A 124 13.20 -3.75 -5.79
N ALA A 125 13.69 -4.99 -5.70
CA ALA A 125 14.36 -5.66 -6.81
C ALA A 125 13.43 -5.81 -8.02
N GLY A 126 12.19 -6.25 -7.81
CA GLY A 126 11.18 -6.35 -8.88
C GLY A 126 10.87 -5.00 -9.53
N MET A 127 10.70 -3.95 -8.73
CA MET A 127 10.50 -2.59 -9.24
C MET A 127 11.72 -2.08 -10.03
N ALA A 128 12.93 -2.35 -9.56
CA ALA A 128 14.15 -1.96 -10.26
C ALA A 128 14.27 -2.66 -11.61
N ILE A 129 14.07 -3.99 -11.65
CA ILE A 129 14.10 -4.78 -12.89
C ILE A 129 13.06 -4.25 -13.89
N PHE A 130 11.85 -3.96 -13.43
CA PHE A 130 10.80 -3.39 -14.29
C PHE A 130 11.21 -2.01 -14.83
N GLN A 131 11.76 -1.13 -14.00
CA GLN A 131 12.24 0.18 -14.45
C GLN A 131 13.36 0.05 -15.50
N PHE A 132 14.32 -0.85 -15.31
CA PHE A 132 15.38 -1.07 -16.30
C PHE A 132 14.84 -1.64 -17.62
N THR A 133 13.84 -2.53 -17.56
CA THR A 133 13.27 -3.16 -18.74
C THR A 133 12.35 -2.21 -19.52
N GLN A 134 11.68 -1.27 -18.84
CA GLN A 134 10.77 -0.31 -19.48
C GLN A 134 11.48 0.95 -19.99
N LYS A 135 12.67 1.28 -19.45
CA LYS A 135 13.44 2.46 -19.85
C LYS A 135 14.24 2.26 -21.16
N ASN A 136 14.37 1.01 -21.63
CA ASN A 136 14.85 0.65 -22.96
C ASN A 136 13.69 0.48 -23.94
#